data_AF-A0A2V9PP48-F1
#
_entry.id   AF-A0A2V9PP48-F1
#
_cell.length_a   1.000
_cell.length_b   1.000
_cell.length_c   1.000
_cell.angle_alpha   90.00
_cell.angle_beta   90.00
_cell.angle_gamma   90.00
#
_symmetry.space_group_name_H-M   'P 1'
#
loop_
_entity.id
_entity.type
_entity.pdbx_description
1 polymer ?
#
loop_
_entity_poly.entity_id
_entity_poly.type
_entity_poly.pdbx_seq_one_letter_code
_entity_poly.pdbx_strand_id
1 'polypeptide(L)'
;MADVLLKIFRGDRDAGQTADYQVPVAPGMVVLDALHYVQKHQAPDLAVRWNCKAGKCGSCSAEVNGRPRLTCKTRMDSLPQDKPITILPMKS
;
A
#
# COMPACT_ATOMS: atom_id res chain seq x y z
N MET A 1 -18.25 5.99 -0.20
CA MET A 1 -16.98 5.26 -0.05
C MET A 1 -16.95 4.26 -1.17
N ALA A 2 -15.98 4.37 -2.07
CA ALA A 2 -15.76 3.36 -3.10
C ALA A 2 -14.72 2.39 -2.55
N ASP A 3 -14.99 1.10 -2.67
CA ASP A 3 -13.99 0.09 -2.36
C ASP A 3 -13.03 0.00 -3.53
N VAL A 4 -11.74 0.01 -3.22
CA VAL A 4 -10.66 -0.13 -4.20
C VAL A 4 -9.94 -1.43 -3.92
N LEU A 5 -9.65 -2.17 -4.99
CA LEU A 5 -8.89 -3.40 -4.92
C LEU A 5 -7.39 -3.10 -4.79
N LEU A 6 -6.78 -3.47 -3.67
CA LEU A 6 -5.34 -3.47 -3.48
C LEU A 6 -4.78 -4.86 -3.74
N LYS A 7 -3.78 -4.95 -4.61
CA LYS A 7 -2.99 -6.16 -4.84
C LYS A 7 -1.64 -6.01 -4.13
N ILE A 8 -1.48 -6.64 -2.98
CA ILE A 8 -0.33 -6.45 -2.08
C ILE A 8 0.55 -7.70 -2.10
N PHE A 9 1.86 -7.52 -2.25
CA PHE A 9 2.82 -8.62 -2.08
C PHE A 9 2.85 -9.14 -0.64
N ARG A 10 2.81 -10.47 -0.50
CA ARG A 10 2.86 -11.23 0.74
C ARG A 10 3.99 -12.24 0.63
N GLY A 11 4.96 -12.17 1.52
CA GLY A 11 6.11 -13.06 1.52
C GLY A 11 7.28 -12.47 2.29
N ASP A 12 8.44 -13.10 2.12
CA ASP A 12 9.70 -12.73 2.72
C ASP A 12 10.75 -12.45 1.63
N ARG A 13 12.03 -12.67 1.96
CA ARG A 13 13.15 -12.44 1.04
C ARG A 13 13.31 -13.55 0.00
N ASP A 14 12.78 -14.74 0.29
CA ASP A 14 13.02 -15.94 -0.50
C ASP A 14 11.83 -16.23 -1.43
N ALA A 15 10.61 -16.04 -0.95
CA ALA A 15 9.41 -16.27 -1.73
C ALA A 15 8.25 -15.36 -1.34
N GLY A 16 7.33 -15.16 -2.29
CA GLY A 16 6.07 -14.49 -2.03
C GLY A 16 5.17 -14.41 -3.24
N GLN A 17 3.92 -14.02 -2.98
CA GLN A 17 2.88 -13.88 -3.98
C GLN A 17 2.04 -12.65 -3.69
N THR A 18 1.27 -12.19 -4.67
CA THR A 18 0.33 -11.11 -4.43
C THR A 18 -0.99 -11.66 -3.88
N ALA A 19 -1.60 -10.91 -2.97
CA ALA A 19 -2.94 -11.16 -2.45
C ALA A 19 -3.80 -9.91 -2.61
N ASP A 20 -5.08 -10.12 -2.82
CA ASP A 20 -6.05 -9.09 -3.16
C ASP A 20 -6.89 -8.72 -1.94
N TYR A 21 -7.03 -7.41 -1.68
CA TYR A 21 -7.75 -6.86 -0.53
C TYR A 21 -8.66 -5.71 -0.98
N GLN A 22 -9.94 -5.77 -0.61
CA GLN A 22 -10.88 -4.67 -0.84
C GLN A 22 -10.75 -3.65 0.29
N VAL A 23 -10.53 -2.38 -0.05
CA VAL A 23 -10.30 -1.33 0.94
C VAL A 23 -11.26 -0.16 0.68
N PRO A 24 -12.06 0.26 1.67
CA PRO A 24 -12.87 1.46 1.55
C PRO A 24 -11.96 2.69 1.54
N VAL A 25 -12.04 3.47 0.46
CA VAL A 25 -11.25 4.70 0.32
C VAL A 25 -12.09 5.91 0.71
N ALA A 26 -11.52 6.74 1.60
CA ALA A 26 -12.06 8.03 2.00
C ALA A 26 -11.22 9.18 1.43
N PRO A 27 -11.82 10.38 1.23
CA PRO A 27 -11.07 11.56 0.79
C PRO A 27 -9.86 11.85 1.67
N GLY A 28 -8.72 12.14 1.04
CA GLY A 28 -7.47 12.46 1.72
C GLY A 28 -6.64 11.26 2.19
N MET A 29 -7.12 10.02 2.05
CA MET A 29 -6.31 8.84 2.33
C MET A 29 -5.10 8.75 1.41
N VAL A 30 -3.98 8.31 1.99
CA VAL A 30 -2.78 7.90 1.25
C VAL A 30 -2.66 6.38 1.23
N VAL A 31 -1.79 5.85 0.36
CA VAL A 31 -1.55 4.39 0.25
C VAL A 31 -1.20 3.78 1.61
N LEU A 32 -0.44 4.48 2.46
CA LEU A 32 -0.12 3.99 3.79
C LEU A 32 -1.36 3.80 4.69
N ASP A 33 -2.36 4.68 4.59
CA ASP A 33 -3.61 4.52 5.35
C ASP A 33 -4.38 3.29 4.87
N ALA A 34 -4.38 3.04 3.56
CA ALA A 34 -5.01 1.87 2.95
C ALA A 34 -4.29 0.56 3.38
N LEU A 35 -2.96 0.57 3.44
CA LEU A 35 -2.16 -0.53 3.99
C LEU A 35 -2.46 -0.78 5.48
N HIS A 36 -2.61 0.28 6.29
CA HIS A 36 -3.01 0.14 7.69
C HIS A 36 -4.43 -0.38 7.87
N TYR A 37 -5.34 -0.04 6.96
CA TYR A 37 -6.67 -0.62 6.96
C TYR A 37 -6.60 -2.14 6.75
N VAL A 38 -5.86 -2.59 5.73
CA VAL A 38 -5.65 -4.03 5.49
C VAL A 38 -5.00 -4.69 6.71
N GLN A 39 -3.94 -4.09 7.25
CA GLN A 39 -3.24 -4.60 8.43
C GLN A 39 -4.20 -4.73 9.63
N LYS A 40 -5.02 -3.72 9.90
CA LYS A 40 -5.90 -3.74 11.07
C LYS A 40 -7.09 -4.70 10.94
N HIS A 41 -7.63 -4.86 9.73
CA HIS A 41 -8.96 -5.47 9.54
C HIS A 41 -8.96 -6.79 8.76
N GLN A 42 -7.98 -7.05 7.90
CA GLN A 42 -7.99 -8.18 6.97
C GLN A 42 -6.76 -9.08 7.10
N ALA A 43 -5.59 -8.50 7.38
CA ALA A 43 -4.34 -9.24 7.51
C ALA A 43 -3.42 -8.62 8.59
N PRO A 44 -3.68 -8.90 9.89
CA PRO A 44 -2.88 -8.42 11.03
C PRO A 44 -1.38 -8.74 10.97
N ASP A 45 -1.03 -9.76 10.21
CA ASP A 45 0.33 -10.21 9.94
C ASP A 45 1.00 -9.48 8.75
N LEU A 46 0.32 -8.50 8.12
CA LEU A 46 0.91 -7.68 7.06
C LEU A 46 2.07 -6.85 7.60
N ALA A 47 3.28 -7.13 7.13
CA ALA A 47 4.45 -6.33 7.46
C ALA A 47 4.53 -5.08 6.57
N VAL A 48 4.54 -3.90 7.18
CA VAL A 48 4.75 -2.60 6.50
C VAL A 48 5.72 -1.77 7.32
N ARG A 49 6.79 -1.28 6.69
CA ARG A 49 7.68 -0.30 7.32
C ARG A 49 7.12 1.11 7.15
N TRP A 50 7.07 1.86 8.24
CA TRP A 50 6.67 3.26 8.25
C TRP A 50 7.18 3.93 9.52
N ASN A 51 7.21 5.27 9.54
CA ASN A 51 7.58 6.04 10.73
C ASN A 51 6.96 7.45 10.68
N CYS A 52 7.63 8.43 10.04
CA CYS A 52 7.31 9.85 10.20
C CYS A 52 5.95 10.32 9.64
N LYS A 53 5.31 9.55 8.72
CA LYS A 53 4.12 9.94 7.93
C LYS A 53 4.16 11.37 7.34
N ALA A 54 5.37 11.89 7.08
CA ALA A 54 5.58 13.26 6.62
C ALA A 54 6.44 13.33 5.34
N GLY A 55 6.75 12.17 4.74
CA GLY A 55 7.57 12.09 3.53
C GLY A 55 9.05 12.44 3.72
N LYS A 56 9.57 12.39 4.95
CA LYS A 56 10.96 12.78 5.27
C LYS A 56 11.92 11.59 5.45
N CYS A 57 11.49 10.54 6.15
CA CYS A 57 12.40 9.45 6.56
C CYS A 57 12.65 8.35 5.50
N GLY A 58 11.86 8.29 4.43
CA GLY A 58 11.97 7.22 3.42
C GLY A 58 11.55 5.82 3.87
N SER A 59 11.23 5.57 5.15
CA SER A 59 10.95 4.22 5.68
C SER A 59 9.76 3.50 5.02
N CYS A 60 8.80 4.25 4.49
CA CYS A 60 7.58 3.74 3.85
C CYS A 60 7.67 3.64 2.32
N SER A 61 8.90 3.52 1.79
CA SER A 61 9.14 3.36 0.36
C SER A 61 8.65 2.00 -0.13
N ALA A 62 7.91 2.00 -1.23
CA ALA A 62 7.43 0.80 -1.92
C ALA A 62 7.24 1.10 -3.41
N GLU A 63 7.11 0.07 -4.23
CA GLU A 63 6.61 0.23 -5.60
C GLU A 63 5.08 0.27 -5.59
N VAL A 64 4.50 1.35 -6.08
CA VAL A 64 3.04 1.49 -6.27
C VAL A 64 2.77 1.60 -7.76
N ASN A 65 2.02 0.64 -8.31
CA ASN A 65 1.80 0.47 -9.75
C ASN A 65 3.12 0.49 -10.55
N GLY A 66 4.12 -0.25 -10.05
CA GLY A 66 5.44 -0.39 -10.69
C GLY A 66 6.34 0.84 -10.63
N ARG A 67 5.97 1.87 -9.85
CA ARG A 67 6.78 3.08 -9.68
C ARG A 67 7.21 3.24 -8.21
N PRO A 68 8.48 3.57 -7.93
CA PRO A 68 8.92 3.92 -6.58
C PRO A 68 8.14 5.12 -6.04
N ARG A 69 7.60 4.97 -4.83
CA ARG A 69 6.75 5.95 -4.17
C ARG A 69 6.94 5.89 -2.65
N LEU A 70 6.72 7.03 -2.00
CA LEU A 70 6.48 7.07 -0.55
C LEU A 70 4.99 6.84 -0.30
N THR A 71 4.64 5.73 0.31
CA THR A 71 3.23 5.36 0.56
C THR A 71 2.51 6.38 1.45
N CYS A 72 3.23 7.06 2.36
CA CYS A 72 2.66 8.12 3.21
C CYS A 72 2.33 9.43 2.48
N LYS A 73 2.78 9.61 1.24
CA LYS A 73 2.54 10.81 0.42
C LYS A 73 1.74 10.55 -0.84
N THR A 74 1.56 9.28 -1.20
CA THR A 74 0.87 8.89 -2.43
C THR A 74 -0.61 8.86 -2.14
N ARG A 75 -1.35 9.84 -2.63
CA ARG A 75 -2.79 9.96 -2.39
C ARG A 75 -3.56 8.90 -3.18
N MET A 76 -4.57 8.31 -2.57
CA MET A 76 -5.42 7.31 -3.24
C MET A 76 -6.21 7.89 -4.41
N ASP A 77 -6.56 9.19 -4.35
CA ASP A 77 -7.23 9.92 -5.43
C ASP A 77 -6.32 10.25 -6.63
N SER A 78 -5.01 10.04 -6.51
CA SER A 78 -4.04 10.23 -7.61
C SER A 78 -3.76 8.94 -8.40
N LEU A 79 -4.37 7.83 -8.00
CA LEU A 79 -4.19 6.51 -8.60
C LEU A 79 -5.47 6.10 -9.37
N PRO A 80 -5.35 5.32 -10.45
CA PRO A 80 -6.51 4.79 -11.16
C PRO A 80 -7.26 3.82 -10.25
N GLN A 81 -8.48 4.17 -9.86
CA GLN A 81 -9.33 3.37 -8.96
C GLN A 81 -10.22 2.36 -9.70
N ASP A 82 -10.26 2.44 -11.04
CA ASP A 82 -10.94 1.48 -11.92
C ASP A 82 -10.16 0.16 -12.08
N LYS A 83 -8.91 0.12 -11.62
CA LYS A 83 -8.00 -1.04 -11.71
C LYS A 83 -7.38 -1.36 -10.36
N PRO A 84 -6.94 -2.61 -10.15
CA PRO A 84 -6.23 -2.97 -8.93
C PRO A 84 -4.97 -2.12 -8.75
N ILE A 85 -4.82 -1.51 -7.57
CA ILE A 85 -3.59 -0.82 -7.20
C ILE A 85 -2.61 -1.85 -6.67
N THR A 86 -1.50 -2.04 -7.39
CA THR A 86 -0.49 -3.04 -7.04
C THR A 86 0.59 -2.42 -6.17
N ILE A 87 0.90 -3.06 -5.04
CA ILE A 87 1.88 -2.61 -4.06
C ILE A 87 2.91 -3.72 -3.83
N LEU A 88 4.15 -3.46 -4.21
CA LEU A 88 5.28 -4.40 -4.11
C LEU A 88 6.41 -3.81 -3.25
N PRO A 89 7.29 -4.64 -2.66
CA PRO A 89 8.52 -4.17 -2.03
C PRO A 89 9.39 -3.41 -3.03
N MET A 90 10.28 -2.55 -2.50
CA MET A 90 11.30 -1.91 -3.32
C MET A 90 12.22 -2.98 -3.94
N LYS A 91 12.49 -2.88 -5.25
CA LYS A 91 13.52 -3.68 -5.90
C LYS A 91 14.90 -3.27 -5.37
N SER A 92 15.74 -4.27 -5.13
CA SER A 92 17.16 -4.10 -4.80
C SER A 92 18.00 -4.04 -6.06
#